data_AF-A0A432VHU4-F1
#
_entry.id   AF-A0A432VHU4-F1
#
_cell.length_a   1.000
_cell.length_b   1.000
_cell.length_c   1.000
_cell.angle_alpha   90.00
_cell.angle_beta   90.00
_cell.angle_gamma   90.00
#
_symmetry.space_group_name_H-M   'P 1'
#
loop_
_entity.id
_entity.type
_entity.pdbx_description
1 polymer ?
#
loop_
_entity_poly.entity_id
_entity_poly.type
_entity_poly.pdbx_seq_one_letter_code
_entity_poly.pdbx_strand_id
1 'polypeptide(L)'
;MTTPATPASRGYWPALSIWWNFVFNYWALTLATLFLVVGFITGYAISQPSRYSAPAGTMLKRLDALEALLENVQSHRLPRVQDDRHKLTMAIDSVRAALVGLPDIQKKRIAPYFVEIETHGRAIDQTLDSQSFLIDSALSEHLKSIRAQREQIKQQIDTASGFGSLVFDQSKLFLKWIGALSFLTIVAISLFLVLMSSPSFRRRLAGSSGTITAFGVSFNLHDLSSERDSIEARQHELGDDLVRTYTKALRASSLQARFREVYKDIEAAFAQETIALDAIPHRATLYIPDFVGESLVQATLYSGNWHLGDERSVGRRFSVRYGIIGKAWRLVGAQYNSNVGNSCKNLIRNWGFTDTEAKPFGNDTASGSLMAFIVKDSGPLAPLAVIYVEALGANTLHKKDVLSDAEAADQAPDIDGLTKADHYAARHIWAQVKDKRSVERLKQALLRLQAVLRWNDKIEGGTGR
;
A
#
# COMPACT_ATOMS: atom_id res chain seq x y z
N MET A 1 14.07 54.22 -81.16
CA MET A 1 13.47 54.39 -79.83
C MET A 1 12.89 53.05 -79.40
N THR A 2 13.60 52.35 -78.53
CA THR A 2 13.27 50.99 -78.06
C THR A 2 12.90 51.07 -76.58
N THR A 3 11.66 50.70 -76.25
CA THR A 3 11.14 50.60 -74.88
C THR A 3 11.74 49.40 -74.14
N PRO A 4 12.18 49.54 -72.88
CA PRO A 4 12.70 48.41 -72.11
C PRO A 4 11.54 47.56 -71.57
N ALA A 5 11.65 46.25 -71.76
CA ALA A 5 10.72 45.26 -71.23
C ALA A 5 10.86 45.12 -69.71
N THR A 6 9.73 45.16 -69.00
CA THR A 6 9.63 44.95 -67.55
C THR A 6 9.67 43.44 -67.24
N PRO A 7 10.45 42.98 -66.24
CA PRO A 7 10.53 41.56 -65.91
C PRO A 7 9.30 41.11 -65.11
N ALA A 8 8.71 39.99 -65.53
CA ALA A 8 7.58 39.35 -64.87
C ALA A 8 7.99 38.78 -63.50
N SER A 9 7.37 39.30 -62.43
CA SER A 9 7.53 38.80 -61.07
C SER A 9 6.76 37.48 -60.88
N ARG A 10 7.48 36.36 -60.84
CA ARG A 10 6.90 35.06 -60.43
C ARG A 10 6.63 35.09 -58.92
N GLY A 11 5.35 34.95 -58.56
CA GLY A 11 4.86 35.06 -57.19
C GLY A 11 5.23 33.86 -56.30
N TYR A 12 5.93 34.14 -55.20
CA TYR A 12 6.27 33.22 -54.09
C TYR A 12 5.12 33.01 -53.07
N TRP A 13 3.88 33.38 -53.41
CA TRP A 13 2.78 33.47 -52.45
C TRP A 13 2.12 32.15 -51.97
N PRO A 14 2.12 31.01 -52.69
CA PRO A 14 1.35 29.85 -52.24
C PRO A 14 1.96 29.13 -51.02
N ALA A 15 3.29 29.07 -50.90
CA ALA A 15 3.97 28.37 -49.80
C ALA A 15 3.75 29.04 -48.43
N LEU A 16 3.65 30.37 -48.39
CA LEU A 16 3.39 31.10 -47.14
C LEU A 16 1.97 30.86 -46.61
N SER A 17 0.99 30.73 -47.51
CA SER A 17 -0.42 30.54 -47.10
C SER A 17 -0.66 29.18 -46.43
N ILE A 18 0.05 28.13 -46.87
CA ILE A 18 -0.08 26.77 -46.33
C ILE A 18 0.55 26.69 -44.95
N TRP A 19 1.72 27.29 -44.75
CA TRP A 19 2.38 27.32 -43.44
C TRP A 19 1.57 28.12 -42.41
N TRP A 20 0.94 29.22 -42.83
CA TRP A 20 0.09 30.02 -41.93
C TRP A 20 -1.20 29.33 -41.50
N ASN A 21 -1.84 28.54 -42.37
CA ASN A 21 -2.99 27.72 -41.97
C ASN A 21 -2.59 26.64 -40.95
N PHE A 22 -1.38 26.08 -41.07
CA PHE A 22 -0.87 25.11 -40.10
C PHE A 22 -0.64 25.76 -38.72
N VAL A 23 0.00 26.93 -38.69
CA VAL A 23 0.23 27.69 -37.44
C VAL A 23 -1.09 28.13 -36.80
N PHE A 24 -2.06 28.61 -37.58
CA PHE A 24 -3.36 29.02 -37.08
C PHE A 24 -4.14 27.85 -36.45
N ASN A 25 -4.19 26.71 -37.13
CA ASN A 25 -4.84 25.50 -36.60
C ASN A 25 -4.15 25.00 -35.34
N TYR A 26 -2.82 25.08 -35.27
CA TYR A 26 -2.07 24.69 -34.07
C TYR A 26 -2.39 25.58 -32.86
N TRP A 27 -2.47 26.89 -33.05
CA TRP A 27 -2.83 27.85 -31.98
C TRP A 27 -4.28 27.71 -31.52
N ALA A 28 -5.21 27.49 -32.46
CA ALA A 28 -6.61 27.22 -32.13
C ALA A 28 -6.75 25.93 -31.29
N LEU A 29 -5.98 24.89 -31.63
CA LEU A 29 -5.97 23.63 -30.89
C LEU A 29 -5.38 23.79 -29.48
N THR A 30 -4.30 24.56 -29.34
CA THR A 30 -3.65 24.80 -28.03
C THR A 30 -4.54 25.62 -27.11
N LEU A 31 -5.22 26.66 -27.62
CA LEU A 31 -6.20 27.42 -26.87
C LEU A 31 -7.39 26.56 -26.43
N ALA A 32 -7.95 25.75 -27.33
CA ALA A 32 -9.03 24.82 -26.99
C ALA A 32 -8.60 23.82 -25.90
N THR A 33 -7.37 23.32 -25.99
CA THR A 33 -6.78 22.41 -24.99
C THR A 33 -6.60 23.12 -23.64
N LEU A 34 -6.14 24.37 -23.63
CA LEU A 34 -6.00 25.17 -22.41
C LEU A 34 -7.35 25.40 -21.72
N PHE A 35 -8.40 25.73 -22.49
CA PHE A 35 -9.76 25.89 -21.94
C PHE A 35 -10.32 24.58 -21.38
N LEU A 36 -10.06 23.45 -22.03
CA LEU A 36 -10.43 22.13 -21.50
C LEU A 36 -9.68 21.80 -20.21
N VAL A 37 -8.37 22.08 -20.15
CA VAL A 37 -7.56 21.85 -18.94
C VAL A 37 -8.02 22.74 -17.79
N VAL A 38 -8.28 24.03 -18.02
CA VAL A 38 -8.78 24.95 -16.99
C VAL A 38 -10.19 24.54 -16.53
N GLY A 39 -11.07 24.17 -17.46
CA GLY A 39 -12.40 23.65 -17.15
C GLY A 39 -12.34 22.35 -16.33
N PHE A 40 -11.40 21.46 -16.67
CA PHE A 40 -11.17 20.22 -15.94
C PHE A 40 -10.60 20.47 -14.55
N ILE A 41 -9.60 21.35 -14.40
CA ILE A 41 -9.02 21.72 -13.09
C ILE A 41 -10.09 22.38 -12.20
N THR A 42 -10.92 23.25 -12.77
CA THR A 42 -11.98 23.94 -12.03
C THR A 42 -13.11 22.97 -11.64
N GLY A 43 -13.53 22.09 -12.55
CA GLY A 43 -14.48 21.01 -12.26
C GLY A 43 -13.92 20.03 -11.21
N TYR A 44 -12.63 19.72 -11.28
CA TYR A 44 -11.94 18.86 -10.32
C TYR A 44 -11.88 19.52 -8.93
N ALA A 45 -11.52 20.80 -8.86
CA ALA A 45 -11.49 21.58 -7.61
C ALA A 45 -12.87 21.70 -6.94
N ILE A 46 -13.94 21.84 -7.72
CA ILE A 46 -15.33 21.86 -7.22
C ILE A 46 -15.78 20.45 -6.77
N SER A 47 -15.30 19.39 -7.42
CA SER A 47 -15.66 18.01 -7.07
C SER A 47 -14.94 17.46 -5.83
N GLN A 48 -13.78 18.02 -5.48
CA GLN A 48 -12.93 17.54 -4.38
C GLN A 48 -13.61 17.62 -2.99
N PRO A 49 -14.22 18.74 -2.56
CA PRO A 49 -14.87 18.82 -1.24
C PRO A 49 -15.97 17.77 -1.03
N SER A 50 -16.71 17.43 -2.09
CA SER A 50 -17.78 16.41 -2.04
C SER A 50 -17.26 14.98 -1.87
N ARG A 51 -16.01 14.72 -2.29
CA ARG A 51 -15.38 13.40 -2.18
C ARG A 51 -14.72 13.15 -0.83
N TYR A 52 -14.38 14.20 -0.07
CA TYR A 52 -13.77 14.07 1.26
C TYR A 52 -14.79 14.05 2.41
N SER A 53 -16.02 14.53 2.20
CA SER A 53 -17.07 14.49 3.23
C SER A 53 -17.69 13.10 3.43
N ALA A 54 -17.82 12.29 2.37
CA ALA A 54 -18.36 10.94 2.46
C ALA A 54 -17.47 9.96 3.26
N PRO A 55 -16.14 9.92 3.07
CA PRO A 55 -15.23 9.12 3.90
C PRO A 55 -15.26 9.52 5.37
N ALA A 56 -15.26 10.82 5.68
CA ALA A 56 -15.28 11.32 7.06
C ALA A 56 -16.57 10.92 7.79
N GLY A 57 -17.73 10.97 7.12
CA GLY A 57 -18.99 10.48 7.65
C GLY A 57 -19.00 8.97 7.88
N THR A 58 -18.40 8.17 7.00
CA THR A 58 -18.27 6.72 7.22
C THR A 58 -17.32 6.38 8.37
N MET A 59 -16.27 7.18 8.57
CA MET A 59 -15.32 7.02 9.67
C MET A 59 -15.95 7.35 11.01
N LEU A 60 -16.75 8.42 11.10
CA LEU A 60 -17.55 8.73 12.30
C LEU A 60 -18.48 7.59 12.69
N LYS A 61 -19.24 7.03 11.73
CA LYS A 61 -20.13 5.88 11.99
C LYS A 61 -19.37 4.65 12.51
N ARG A 62 -18.13 4.42 12.05
CA ARG A 62 -17.28 3.33 12.55
C ARG A 62 -16.78 3.59 13.96
N LEU A 63 -16.40 4.83 14.27
CA LEU A 63 -16.00 5.22 15.62
C LEU A 63 -17.18 5.11 16.60
N ASP A 64 -18.38 5.53 16.20
CA ASP A 64 -19.60 5.37 17.03
C ASP A 64 -19.90 3.88 17.29
N ALA A 65 -19.73 3.02 16.29
CA ALA A 65 -19.92 1.56 16.45
C ALA A 65 -18.86 0.92 17.37
N LEU A 66 -17.61 1.39 17.29
CA LEU A 66 -16.53 0.93 18.18
C LEU A 66 -16.74 1.41 19.62
N GLU A 67 -17.17 2.65 19.82
CA GLU A 67 -17.53 3.19 21.14
C GLU A 67 -18.65 2.35 21.77
N ALA A 68 -19.73 2.09 21.03
CA ALA A 68 -20.83 1.24 21.50
C ALA A 68 -20.40 -0.19 21.82
N LEU A 69 -19.49 -0.79 21.05
CA LEU A 69 -18.98 -2.13 21.31
C LEU A 69 -18.13 -2.16 22.59
N LEU A 70 -17.27 -1.17 22.79
CA LEU A 70 -16.43 -1.07 24.00
C LEU A 70 -17.28 -0.82 25.25
N GLU A 71 -18.30 0.03 25.17
CA GLU A 71 -19.27 0.24 26.25
C GLU A 71 -20.06 -1.04 26.56
N ASN A 72 -20.40 -1.81 25.53
CA ASN A 72 -21.04 -3.13 25.70
C ASN A 72 -20.12 -4.15 26.39
N VAL A 73 -18.85 -4.23 25.98
CA VAL A 73 -17.85 -5.10 26.62
C VAL A 73 -17.63 -4.70 28.07
N GLN A 74 -17.53 -3.41 28.36
CA GLN A 74 -17.36 -2.90 29.73
C GLN A 74 -18.58 -3.24 30.60
N SER A 75 -19.80 -3.03 30.08
CA SER A 75 -21.03 -3.30 30.82
C SER A 75 -21.34 -4.80 31.03
N HIS A 76 -20.85 -5.71 30.18
CA HIS A 76 -21.18 -7.14 30.27
C HIS A 76 -20.07 -8.04 30.82
N ARG A 77 -18.79 -7.68 30.62
CA ARG A 77 -17.67 -8.53 31.03
C ARG A 77 -17.30 -8.34 32.49
N LEU A 78 -17.39 -7.11 33.01
CA LEU A 78 -17.10 -6.81 34.41
C LEU A 78 -18.05 -7.50 35.39
N PRO A 79 -19.38 -7.51 35.15
CA PRO A 79 -20.30 -8.23 36.04
C PRO A 79 -20.05 -9.74 36.09
N ARG A 80 -19.58 -10.36 34.98
CA ARG A 80 -19.26 -11.80 34.96
C ARG A 80 -18.05 -12.14 35.82
N VAL A 81 -16.99 -11.32 35.77
CA VAL A 81 -15.81 -11.51 36.62
C VAL A 81 -16.18 -11.33 38.10
N GLN A 82 -17.05 -10.37 38.41
CA GLN A 82 -17.58 -10.17 39.76
C GLN A 82 -18.47 -11.35 40.23
N ASP A 83 -19.29 -11.92 39.34
CA ASP A 83 -20.12 -13.09 39.63
C ASP A 83 -19.27 -14.34 39.89
N ASP A 84 -18.24 -14.59 39.08
CA ASP A 84 -17.32 -15.71 39.28
C ASP A 84 -16.51 -15.57 40.58
N ARG A 85 -16.11 -14.34 40.93
CA ARG A 85 -15.50 -14.03 42.23
C ARG A 85 -16.45 -14.35 43.38
N HIS A 86 -17.71 -13.92 43.29
CA HIS A 86 -18.71 -14.18 44.30
C HIS A 86 -18.93 -15.68 44.52
N LYS A 87 -19.01 -16.46 43.43
CA LYS A 87 -19.12 -17.93 43.49
C LYS A 87 -17.91 -18.58 44.16
N LEU A 88 -16.70 -18.10 43.87
CA LEU A 88 -15.48 -18.61 44.50
C LEU A 88 -15.49 -18.35 46.00
N THR A 89 -15.86 -17.13 46.43
CA THR A 89 -15.99 -16.80 47.85
C THR A 89 -17.04 -17.67 48.54
N MET A 90 -18.23 -17.83 47.93
CA MET A 90 -19.27 -18.71 48.46
C MET A 90 -18.80 -20.17 48.57
N ALA A 91 -18.04 -20.66 47.59
CA ALA A 91 -17.50 -22.02 47.63
C ALA A 91 -16.51 -22.18 48.80
N ILE A 92 -15.58 -21.24 48.98
CA ILE A 92 -14.62 -21.26 50.10
C ILE A 92 -15.35 -21.19 51.46
N ASP A 93 -16.35 -20.32 51.59
CA ASP A 93 -17.14 -20.20 52.81
C ASP A 93 -17.98 -21.45 53.10
N SER A 94 -18.52 -22.11 52.07
CA SER A 94 -19.25 -23.37 52.23
C SER A 94 -18.34 -24.50 52.73
N VAL A 95 -17.11 -24.58 52.22
CA VAL A 95 -16.10 -25.55 52.69
C VAL A 95 -15.69 -25.22 54.13
N ARG A 96 -15.50 -23.93 54.46
CA ARG A 96 -15.21 -23.48 55.82
C ARG A 96 -16.31 -23.91 56.80
N ALA A 97 -17.57 -23.70 56.44
CA ALA A 97 -18.73 -24.08 57.26
C ALA A 97 -18.80 -25.61 57.46
N ALA A 98 -18.55 -26.39 56.39
CA ALA A 98 -18.51 -27.85 56.48
C ALA A 98 -17.42 -28.36 57.43
N LEU A 99 -16.24 -27.71 57.43
CA LEU A 99 -15.13 -28.08 58.31
C LEU A 99 -15.44 -27.86 59.80
N VAL A 100 -16.24 -26.86 60.15
CA VAL A 100 -16.63 -26.60 61.55
C VAL A 100 -17.42 -27.79 62.14
N GLY A 101 -18.21 -28.49 61.31
CA GLY A 101 -19.02 -29.64 61.72
C GLY A 101 -18.27 -30.97 61.89
N LEU A 102 -16.99 -31.06 61.51
CA LEU A 102 -16.25 -32.33 61.54
C LEU A 102 -15.69 -32.68 62.94
N PRO A 103 -15.51 -33.97 63.25
CA PRO A 103 -14.78 -34.41 64.45
C PRO A 103 -13.30 -33.96 64.44
N ASP A 104 -12.72 -33.71 65.61
CA ASP A 104 -11.37 -33.12 65.76
C ASP A 104 -10.25 -33.89 65.04
N ILE A 105 -10.35 -35.22 65.00
CA ILE A 105 -9.37 -36.09 64.32
C ILE A 105 -9.40 -35.83 62.81
N GLN A 106 -10.58 -35.64 62.22
CA GLN A 106 -10.73 -35.35 60.80
C GLN A 106 -10.36 -33.90 60.49
N LYS A 107 -10.70 -32.95 61.38
CA LYS A 107 -10.26 -31.55 61.28
C LYS A 107 -8.74 -31.44 61.20
N LYS A 108 -7.99 -32.11 62.09
CA LYS A 108 -6.53 -32.08 62.07
C LYS A 108 -5.93 -32.64 60.77
N ARG A 109 -6.57 -33.66 60.18
CA ARG A 109 -6.10 -34.27 58.92
C ARG A 109 -6.38 -33.39 57.71
N ILE A 110 -7.49 -32.65 57.70
CA ILE A 110 -7.94 -31.85 56.55
C ILE A 110 -7.43 -30.39 56.62
N ALA A 111 -7.14 -29.88 57.82
CA ALA A 111 -6.71 -28.50 58.03
C ALA A 111 -5.55 -28.02 57.12
N PRO A 112 -4.48 -28.80 56.86
CA PRO A 112 -3.40 -28.36 55.97
C PRO A 112 -3.88 -28.11 54.53
N TYR A 113 -4.73 -28.99 54.00
CA TYR A 113 -5.30 -28.85 52.66
C TYR A 113 -6.25 -27.66 52.56
N PHE A 114 -7.00 -27.35 53.64
CA PHE A 114 -7.85 -26.17 53.66
C PHE A 114 -7.04 -24.87 53.66
N VAL A 115 -5.95 -24.79 54.43
CA VAL A 115 -5.03 -23.64 54.41
C VAL A 115 -4.43 -23.46 53.01
N GLU A 116 -4.09 -24.54 52.32
CA GLU A 116 -3.60 -24.50 50.95
C GLU A 116 -4.68 -24.00 49.97
N ILE A 117 -5.92 -24.48 50.07
CA ILE A 117 -7.05 -24.01 49.26
C ILE A 117 -7.34 -22.52 49.49
N GLU A 118 -7.33 -22.06 50.76
CA GLU A 118 -7.56 -20.65 51.08
C GLU A 118 -6.43 -19.76 50.55
N THR A 119 -5.18 -20.23 50.64
CA THR A 119 -4.02 -19.51 50.11
C THR A 119 -4.08 -19.39 48.58
N HIS A 120 -4.37 -20.47 47.87
CA HIS A 120 -4.56 -20.45 46.43
C HIS A 120 -5.78 -19.61 46.02
N GLY A 121 -6.89 -19.72 46.76
CA GLY A 121 -8.10 -18.92 46.53
C GLY A 121 -7.83 -17.41 46.63
N ARG A 122 -7.08 -16.97 47.66
CA ARG A 122 -6.65 -15.56 47.80
C ARG A 122 -5.70 -15.13 46.68
N ALA A 123 -4.79 -15.99 46.25
CA ALA A 123 -3.87 -15.68 45.14
C ALA A 123 -4.63 -15.53 43.80
N ILE A 124 -5.63 -16.38 43.55
CA ILE A 124 -6.52 -16.29 42.39
C ILE A 124 -7.32 -14.98 42.45
N ASP A 125 -7.89 -14.65 43.61
CA ASP A 125 -8.66 -13.41 43.82
C ASP A 125 -7.81 -12.16 43.54
N GLN A 126 -6.59 -12.10 44.07
CA GLN A 126 -5.64 -11.02 43.80
C GLN A 126 -5.25 -10.92 42.31
N THR A 127 -5.09 -12.07 41.65
CA THR A 127 -4.78 -12.11 40.22
C THR A 127 -5.95 -11.60 39.39
N LEU A 128 -7.18 -12.00 39.73
CA LEU A 128 -8.40 -11.51 39.06
C LEU A 128 -8.60 -10.01 39.28
N ASP A 129 -8.34 -9.50 40.48
CA ASP A 129 -8.44 -8.06 40.78
C ASP A 129 -7.42 -7.26 39.96
N SER A 130 -6.16 -7.69 39.95
CA SER A 130 -5.12 -7.00 39.16
C SER A 130 -5.41 -7.05 37.66
N GLN A 131 -5.91 -8.17 37.13
CA GLN A 131 -6.29 -8.30 35.73
C GLN A 131 -7.51 -7.45 35.38
N SER A 132 -8.54 -7.43 36.22
CA SER A 132 -9.73 -6.59 36.03
C SER A 132 -9.35 -5.11 36.01
N PHE A 133 -8.49 -4.68 36.94
CA PHE A 133 -8.00 -3.30 36.99
C PHE A 133 -7.21 -2.92 35.73
N LEU A 134 -6.32 -3.79 35.25
CA LEU A 134 -5.55 -3.55 34.03
C LEU A 134 -6.45 -3.46 32.78
N ILE A 135 -7.46 -4.34 32.70
CA ILE A 135 -8.42 -4.34 31.59
C ILE A 135 -9.27 -3.06 31.63
N ASP A 136 -9.76 -2.65 32.79
CA ASP A 136 -10.55 -1.43 32.94
C ASP A 136 -9.76 -0.17 32.62
N SER A 137 -8.51 -0.10 33.10
CA SER A 137 -7.59 0.98 32.77
C SER A 137 -7.37 1.08 31.26
N ALA A 138 -7.03 -0.03 30.60
CA ALA A 138 -6.81 -0.07 29.16
C ALA A 138 -8.08 0.28 28.35
N LEU A 139 -9.24 -0.25 28.73
CA LEU A 139 -10.52 0.07 28.08
C LEU A 139 -10.85 1.56 28.23
N SER A 140 -10.64 2.14 29.41
CA SER A 140 -10.89 3.56 29.65
C SER A 140 -9.98 4.47 28.82
N GLU A 141 -8.70 4.08 28.66
CA GLU A 141 -7.73 4.81 27.84
C GLU A 141 -8.11 4.75 26.35
N HIS A 142 -8.50 3.57 25.87
CA HIS A 142 -8.98 3.40 24.50
C HIS A 142 -10.26 4.19 24.22
N LEU A 143 -11.24 4.19 25.13
CA LEU A 143 -12.46 5.01 25.00
C LEU A 143 -12.12 6.51 24.95
N LYS A 144 -11.21 6.97 25.81
CA LYS A 144 -10.75 8.38 25.80
C LYS A 144 -10.10 8.75 24.47
N SER A 145 -9.26 7.86 23.91
CA SER A 145 -8.62 8.05 22.61
C SER A 145 -9.63 8.10 21.45
N ILE A 146 -10.59 7.18 21.43
CA ILE A 146 -11.66 7.14 20.42
C ILE A 146 -12.51 8.41 20.46
N ARG A 147 -12.90 8.88 21.67
CA ARG A 147 -13.63 10.14 21.84
C ARG A 147 -12.84 11.35 21.35
N ALA A 148 -11.53 11.39 21.63
CA ALA A 148 -10.67 12.46 21.14
C ALA A 148 -10.56 12.47 19.60
N GLN A 149 -10.40 11.30 18.97
CA GLN A 149 -10.38 11.17 17.51
C GLN A 149 -11.71 11.58 16.87
N ARG A 150 -12.83 11.16 17.46
CA ARG A 150 -14.18 11.53 17.03
C ARG A 150 -14.35 13.06 17.03
N GLU A 151 -13.94 13.72 18.12
CA GLU A 151 -14.04 15.17 18.23
C GLU A 151 -13.13 15.89 17.23
N GLN A 152 -11.91 15.40 17.00
CA GLN A 152 -11.02 15.96 15.98
C GLN A 152 -11.60 15.84 14.57
N ILE A 153 -12.20 14.69 14.22
CA ILE A 153 -12.85 14.48 12.92
C ILE A 153 -14.07 15.40 12.79
N LYS A 154 -14.85 15.56 13.86
CA LYS A 154 -16.00 16.47 13.87
C LYS A 154 -15.56 17.92 13.65
N GLN A 155 -14.52 18.38 14.35
CA GLN A 155 -13.93 19.71 14.12
C GLN A 155 -13.41 19.88 12.70
N GLN A 156 -12.81 18.85 12.10
CA GLN A 156 -12.38 18.89 10.71
C GLN A 156 -13.56 18.98 9.74
N ILE A 157 -14.66 18.27 10.00
CA ILE A 157 -15.89 18.36 9.20
C ILE A 157 -16.55 19.74 9.34
N ASP A 158 -16.62 20.28 10.55
CA ASP A 158 -17.22 21.60 10.81
C ASP A 158 -16.38 22.71 10.16
N THR A 159 -15.05 22.60 10.23
CA THR A 159 -14.12 23.52 9.54
C THR A 159 -14.22 23.38 8.01
N ALA A 160 -14.32 22.16 7.49
CA ALA A 160 -14.42 21.89 6.06
C ALA A 160 -15.79 22.27 5.47
N SER A 161 -16.89 22.15 6.24
CA SER A 161 -18.23 22.52 5.80
C SER A 161 -18.42 24.04 5.73
N GLY A 162 -17.78 24.79 6.64
CA GLY A 162 -17.65 26.25 6.53
C GLY A 162 -16.87 26.68 5.28
N PHE A 163 -15.78 25.98 4.95
CA PHE A 163 -14.99 26.25 3.75
C PHE A 163 -15.75 25.89 2.46
N GLY A 164 -16.54 24.81 2.47
CA GLY A 164 -17.32 24.36 1.32
C GLY A 164 -18.40 25.36 0.89
N SER A 165 -19.13 25.95 1.84
CA SER A 165 -20.12 27.00 1.54
C SER A 165 -19.47 28.30 1.06
N LEU A 166 -18.36 28.70 1.69
CA LEU A 166 -17.60 29.89 1.30
C LEU A 166 -16.97 29.74 -0.09
N VAL A 167 -16.41 28.56 -0.41
CA VAL A 167 -15.88 28.24 -1.74
C VAL A 167 -17.01 28.13 -2.77
N PHE A 168 -18.17 27.59 -2.42
CA PHE A 168 -19.30 27.51 -3.35
C PHE A 168 -19.86 28.89 -3.70
N ASP A 169 -20.00 29.78 -2.71
CA ASP A 169 -20.45 31.16 -2.93
C ASP A 169 -19.40 32.00 -3.65
N GLN A 170 -18.11 31.84 -3.31
CA GLN A 170 -17.02 32.48 -4.04
C GLN A 170 -16.85 31.94 -5.45
N SER A 171 -17.05 30.63 -5.68
CA SER A 171 -16.99 30.06 -7.03
C SER A 171 -18.19 30.48 -7.87
N LYS A 172 -19.37 30.71 -7.28
CA LYS A 172 -20.51 31.32 -7.98
C LYS A 172 -20.24 32.77 -8.39
N LEU A 173 -19.62 33.56 -7.52
CA LEU A 173 -19.13 34.91 -7.83
C LEU A 173 -18.03 34.89 -8.90
N PHE A 174 -17.09 33.96 -8.78
CA PHE A 174 -15.99 33.76 -9.72
C PHE A 174 -16.49 33.30 -11.11
N LEU A 175 -17.46 32.38 -11.18
CA LEU A 175 -18.12 31.97 -12.43
C LEU A 175 -18.85 33.15 -13.10
N LYS A 176 -19.47 34.03 -12.31
CA LYS A 176 -20.10 35.26 -12.82
C LYS A 176 -19.09 36.20 -13.49
N TRP A 177 -17.88 36.30 -12.94
CA TRP A 177 -16.79 37.10 -13.51
C TRP A 177 -16.04 36.39 -14.64
N ILE A 178 -15.83 35.07 -14.53
CA ILE A 178 -15.21 34.25 -15.57
C ILE A 178 -16.00 34.32 -16.86
N GLY A 179 -17.33 34.33 -16.83
CA GLY A 179 -18.12 34.48 -18.06
C GLY A 179 -17.75 35.76 -18.83
N ALA A 180 -17.70 36.89 -18.12
CA ALA A 180 -17.33 38.18 -18.68
C ALA A 180 -15.85 38.25 -19.08
N LEU A 181 -14.94 37.70 -18.27
CA LEU A 181 -13.50 37.68 -18.54
C LEU A 181 -13.16 36.75 -19.72
N SER A 182 -13.82 35.59 -19.81
CA SER A 182 -13.67 34.63 -20.92
C SER A 182 -14.19 35.25 -22.21
N PHE A 183 -15.33 35.94 -22.16
CA PHE A 183 -15.85 36.67 -23.30
C PHE A 183 -14.90 37.79 -23.74
N LEU A 184 -14.39 38.61 -22.80
CA LEU A 184 -13.38 39.63 -23.08
C LEU A 184 -12.10 39.02 -23.65
N THR A 185 -11.66 37.87 -23.15
CA THR A 185 -10.47 37.16 -23.63
C THR A 185 -10.69 36.62 -25.03
N ILE A 186 -11.86 36.05 -25.33
CA ILE A 186 -12.24 35.59 -26.68
C ILE A 186 -12.30 36.78 -27.64
N VAL A 187 -12.88 37.91 -27.22
CA VAL A 187 -12.91 39.14 -28.01
C VAL A 187 -11.50 39.68 -28.25
N ALA A 188 -10.64 39.70 -27.23
CA ALA A 188 -9.25 40.15 -27.34
C ALA A 188 -8.42 39.23 -28.24
N ILE A 189 -8.57 37.90 -28.12
CA ILE A 189 -7.94 36.92 -29.02
C ILE A 189 -8.46 37.11 -30.44
N SER A 190 -9.78 37.26 -30.63
CA SER A 190 -10.37 37.48 -31.96
C SER A 190 -9.85 38.77 -32.60
N LEU A 191 -9.78 39.86 -31.82
CA LEU A 191 -9.21 41.14 -32.26
C LEU A 191 -7.72 41.00 -32.57
N PHE A 192 -6.97 40.26 -31.75
CA PHE A 192 -5.56 39.97 -31.96
C PHE A 192 -5.35 39.15 -33.25
N LEU A 193 -6.19 38.15 -33.53
CA LEU A 193 -6.16 37.36 -34.76
C LEU A 193 -6.49 38.22 -36.00
N VAL A 194 -7.44 39.13 -35.89
CA VAL A 194 -7.76 40.12 -36.94
C VAL A 194 -6.59 41.07 -37.18
N LEU A 195 -5.97 41.59 -36.11
CA LEU A 195 -4.78 42.43 -36.18
C LEU A 195 -3.58 41.66 -36.77
N MET A 196 -3.39 40.40 -36.39
CA MET A 196 -2.38 39.50 -36.94
C MET A 196 -2.65 39.12 -38.40
N SER A 197 -3.87 39.26 -38.89
CA SER A 197 -4.18 39.11 -40.32
C SER A 197 -3.70 40.33 -41.12
N SER A 198 -3.43 41.47 -40.48
CA SER A 198 -2.82 42.63 -41.14
C SER A 198 -1.32 42.41 -41.41
N PRO A 199 -0.84 42.56 -42.66
CA PRO A 199 0.58 42.40 -43.01
C PRO A 199 1.52 43.39 -42.30
N SER A 200 1.03 44.59 -41.96
CA SER A 200 1.82 45.63 -41.32
C SER A 200 2.05 45.39 -39.83
N PHE A 201 1.09 44.77 -39.14
CA PHE A 201 1.22 44.39 -37.73
C PHE A 201 2.15 43.18 -37.56
N ARG A 202 2.07 42.20 -38.47
CA ARG A 202 2.96 41.02 -38.50
C ARG A 202 4.45 41.38 -38.59
N ARG A 203 4.80 42.37 -39.43
CA ARG A 203 6.19 42.83 -39.56
C ARG A 203 6.74 43.55 -38.32
N ARG A 204 5.87 44.03 -37.42
CA ARG A 204 6.27 44.68 -36.17
C ARG A 204 6.48 43.70 -35.01
N LEU A 205 5.79 42.56 -35.01
CA LEU A 205 5.89 41.54 -33.96
C LEU A 205 6.93 40.47 -34.23
N ALA A 206 7.13 40.08 -35.50
CA ALA A 206 8.17 39.12 -35.87
C ALA A 206 9.54 39.80 -35.96
N GLY A 207 10.16 40.04 -34.80
CA GLY A 207 11.61 40.21 -34.72
C GLY A 207 12.31 38.90 -35.13
N SER A 208 13.47 38.98 -35.78
CA SER A 208 14.13 37.88 -36.50
C SER A 208 14.78 36.78 -35.63
N SER A 209 14.45 36.66 -34.35
CA SER A 209 15.26 35.89 -33.37
C SER A 209 14.58 34.66 -32.74
N GLY A 210 13.38 34.26 -33.16
CA GLY A 210 12.72 33.05 -32.64
C GLY A 210 12.37 33.09 -31.14
N THR A 211 12.46 34.26 -30.52
CA THR A 211 12.18 34.51 -29.10
C THR A 211 10.81 35.16 -28.99
N ILE A 212 9.89 34.52 -28.26
CA ILE A 212 8.58 35.10 -27.97
C ILE A 212 8.69 35.80 -26.62
N THR A 213 8.70 37.13 -26.65
CA THR A 213 8.69 37.96 -25.45
C THR A 213 7.26 38.40 -25.18
N ALA A 214 6.66 37.90 -24.10
CA ALA A 214 5.34 38.31 -23.66
C ALA A 214 5.46 38.84 -22.23
N PHE A 215 4.94 40.05 -21.98
CA PHE A 215 4.95 40.69 -20.65
C PHE A 215 6.34 40.80 -19.98
N GLY A 216 7.39 41.04 -20.77
CA GLY A 216 8.76 41.16 -20.27
C GLY A 216 9.47 39.84 -19.97
N VAL A 217 8.82 38.70 -20.22
CA VAL A 217 9.41 37.37 -20.09
C VAL A 217 9.65 36.80 -21.49
N SER A 218 10.92 36.52 -21.79
CA SER A 218 11.34 35.86 -23.05
C SER A 218 11.37 34.35 -22.83
N PHE A 219 10.53 33.61 -23.56
CA PHE A 219 10.54 32.14 -23.52
C PHE A 219 11.35 31.60 -24.69
N ASN A 220 12.39 30.83 -24.38
CA ASN A 220 13.19 30.14 -25.37
C ASN A 220 12.74 28.68 -25.41
N LEU A 221 12.00 28.30 -26.45
CA LEU A 221 11.41 26.95 -26.60
C LEU A 221 12.45 25.82 -26.63
N HIS A 222 13.72 26.14 -26.87
CA HIS A 222 14.83 25.19 -26.91
C HIS A 222 15.32 24.73 -25.52
N ASP A 223 14.98 25.47 -24.45
CA ASP A 223 15.47 25.22 -23.08
C ASP A 223 14.64 24.20 -22.29
N LEU A 224 13.37 23.97 -22.68
CA LEU A 224 12.48 23.06 -21.96
C LEU A 224 12.78 21.57 -22.25
N SER A 225 13.29 21.26 -23.45
CA SER A 225 13.70 19.88 -23.79
C SER A 225 14.98 19.48 -23.08
N SER A 226 15.96 20.39 -22.98
CA SER A 226 17.23 20.14 -22.27
C SER A 226 17.01 19.97 -20.77
N GLU A 227 16.10 20.74 -20.15
CA GLU A 227 15.75 20.56 -18.74
C GLU A 227 15.09 19.21 -18.48
N ARG A 228 14.13 18.79 -19.33
CA ARG A 228 13.48 17.49 -19.21
C ARG A 228 14.48 16.33 -19.31
N ASP A 229 15.33 16.34 -20.34
CA ASP A 229 16.34 15.30 -20.54
C ASP A 229 17.31 15.25 -19.36
N SER A 230 17.66 16.42 -18.78
CA SER A 230 18.51 16.49 -17.58
C SER A 230 17.86 15.92 -16.32
N ILE A 231 16.54 16.10 -16.16
CA ILE A 231 15.78 15.53 -15.05
C ILE A 231 15.67 14.02 -15.20
N GLU A 232 15.34 13.52 -16.39
CA GLU A 232 15.26 12.09 -16.67
C GLU A 232 16.64 11.42 -16.46
N ALA A 233 17.73 12.05 -16.91
CA ALA A 233 19.09 11.57 -16.68
C ALA A 233 19.45 11.51 -15.18
N ARG A 234 19.13 12.56 -14.40
CA ARG A 234 19.38 12.58 -12.94
C ARG A 234 18.53 11.55 -12.20
N GLN A 235 17.28 11.32 -12.62
CA GLN A 235 16.43 10.28 -12.04
C GLN A 235 17.02 8.89 -12.31
N HIS A 236 17.55 8.65 -13.51
CA HIS A 236 18.22 7.40 -13.84
C HIS A 236 19.50 7.21 -13.00
N GLU A 237 20.34 8.23 -12.90
CA GLU A 237 21.57 8.19 -12.10
C GLU A 237 21.28 7.92 -10.61
N LEU A 238 20.28 8.61 -10.04
CA LEU A 238 19.83 8.38 -8.67
C LEU A 238 19.29 6.95 -8.49
N GLY A 239 18.55 6.44 -9.47
CA GLY A 239 18.06 5.07 -9.48
C GLY A 239 19.20 4.05 -9.45
N ASP A 240 20.23 4.26 -10.27
CA ASP A 240 21.41 3.40 -10.32
C ASP A 240 22.21 3.44 -9.02
N ASP A 241 22.40 4.61 -8.42
CA ASP A 241 23.07 4.76 -7.13
C ASP A 241 22.33 4.09 -5.98
N LEU A 242 20.99 4.19 -5.96
CA LEU A 242 20.16 3.48 -5.00
C LEU A 242 20.30 1.97 -5.17
N VAL A 243 20.25 1.46 -6.42
CA VAL A 243 20.44 0.03 -6.71
C VAL A 243 21.82 -0.46 -6.28
N ARG A 244 22.89 0.31 -6.55
CA ARG A 244 24.26 -0.01 -6.14
C ARG A 244 24.39 -0.07 -4.62
N THR A 245 23.88 0.93 -3.92
CA THR A 245 23.91 1.02 -2.45
C THR A 245 23.16 -0.15 -1.83
N TYR A 246 21.96 -0.44 -2.34
CA TYR A 246 21.13 -1.54 -1.88
C TYR A 246 21.83 -2.89 -2.09
N THR A 247 22.34 -3.14 -3.30
CA THR A 247 23.04 -4.39 -3.65
C THR A 247 24.27 -4.59 -2.77
N LYS A 248 25.02 -3.53 -2.48
CA LYS A 248 26.17 -3.59 -1.56
C LYS A 248 25.75 -3.99 -0.15
N ALA A 249 24.68 -3.40 0.38
CA ALA A 249 24.17 -3.73 1.70
C ALA A 249 23.62 -5.17 1.79
N LEU A 250 22.90 -5.62 0.74
CA LEU A 250 22.43 -7.00 0.65
C LEU A 250 23.58 -8.00 0.67
N ARG A 251 24.65 -7.76 -0.11
CA ARG A 251 25.83 -8.63 -0.12
C ARG A 251 26.51 -8.70 1.26
N ALA A 252 26.55 -7.59 2.00
CA ALA A 252 27.13 -7.55 3.34
C ALA A 252 26.26 -8.26 4.41
N SER A 253 24.94 -8.29 4.22
CA SER A 253 23.98 -8.77 5.23
C SER A 253 23.95 -10.28 5.47
N SER A 254 24.62 -11.08 4.64
CA SER A 254 24.54 -12.56 4.65
C SER A 254 23.09 -13.11 4.56
N LEU A 255 22.13 -12.31 4.07
CA LEU A 255 20.71 -12.70 4.01
C LEU A 255 20.48 -13.97 3.20
N GLN A 256 21.22 -14.20 2.12
CA GLN A 256 21.10 -15.42 1.33
C GLN A 256 21.32 -16.69 2.16
N ALA A 257 22.35 -16.70 3.01
CA ALA A 257 22.66 -17.88 3.82
C ALA A 257 21.56 -18.11 4.87
N ARG A 258 21.08 -17.04 5.51
CA ARG A 258 19.98 -17.09 6.49
C ARG A 258 18.66 -17.52 5.86
N PHE A 259 18.36 -17.01 4.68
CA PHE A 259 17.18 -17.43 3.92
C PHE A 259 17.24 -18.91 3.56
N ARG A 260 18.41 -19.44 3.13
CA ARG A 260 18.56 -20.88 2.88
C ARG A 260 18.30 -21.74 4.11
N GLU A 261 18.67 -21.28 5.32
CA GLU A 261 18.33 -21.98 6.57
C GLU A 261 16.81 -22.05 6.75
N VAL A 262 16.10 -20.93 6.59
CA VAL A 262 14.62 -20.88 6.70
C VAL A 262 13.94 -21.69 5.59
N TYR A 263 14.48 -21.65 4.38
CA TYR A 263 13.95 -22.38 3.24
C TYR A 263 13.98 -23.90 3.47
N LYS A 264 15.04 -24.46 4.07
CA LYS A 264 15.07 -25.87 4.49
C LYS A 264 13.97 -26.20 5.51
N ASP A 265 13.67 -25.28 6.41
CA ASP A 265 12.57 -25.46 7.37
C ASP A 265 11.20 -25.43 6.70
N ILE A 266 11.04 -24.63 5.65
CA ILE A 266 9.85 -24.61 4.79
C ILE A 266 9.72 -25.94 4.05
N GLU A 267 10.79 -26.45 3.43
CA GLU A 267 10.81 -27.76 2.78
C GLU A 267 10.39 -28.88 3.74
N ALA A 268 10.91 -28.86 4.97
CA ALA A 268 10.52 -29.81 6.01
C ALA A 268 9.03 -29.70 6.40
N ALA A 269 8.46 -28.49 6.43
CA ALA A 269 7.04 -28.29 6.73
C ALA A 269 6.14 -28.82 5.60
N PHE A 270 6.52 -28.61 4.34
CA PHE A 270 5.83 -29.21 3.19
C PHE A 270 5.90 -30.74 3.21
N ALA A 271 7.06 -31.31 3.57
CA ALA A 271 7.20 -32.76 3.70
C ALA A 271 6.29 -33.37 4.77
N GLN A 272 6.04 -32.67 5.89
CA GLN A 272 5.09 -33.09 6.92
C GLN A 272 3.64 -33.10 6.40
N GLU A 273 3.30 -32.19 5.50
CA GLU A 273 2.02 -32.17 4.77
C GLU A 273 2.02 -33.12 3.56
N THR A 274 2.96 -34.06 3.48
CA THR A 274 3.11 -35.06 2.39
C THR A 274 3.33 -34.45 1.01
N ILE A 275 3.82 -33.22 0.93
CA ILE A 275 4.16 -32.52 -0.32
C ILE A 275 5.68 -32.62 -0.53
N ALA A 276 6.08 -33.44 -1.50
CA ALA A 276 7.48 -33.57 -1.91
C ALA A 276 7.85 -32.40 -2.83
N LEU A 277 8.28 -31.27 -2.24
CA LEU A 277 8.65 -30.08 -3.01
C LEU A 277 9.77 -30.37 -4.03
N ASP A 278 10.74 -31.21 -3.68
CA ASP A 278 11.83 -31.65 -4.55
C ASP A 278 11.36 -32.37 -5.82
N ALA A 279 10.16 -32.97 -5.80
CA ALA A 279 9.53 -33.62 -6.96
C ALA A 279 8.74 -32.63 -7.85
N ILE A 280 8.53 -31.39 -7.41
CA ILE A 280 7.76 -30.37 -8.12
C ILE A 280 8.73 -29.27 -8.58
N PRO A 281 8.69 -28.82 -9.84
CA PRO A 281 9.45 -27.65 -10.24
C PRO A 281 8.97 -26.41 -9.48
N HIS A 282 9.80 -25.91 -8.56
CA HIS A 282 9.46 -24.78 -7.70
C HIS A 282 10.68 -23.91 -7.42
N ARG A 283 10.39 -22.68 -6.99
CA ARG A 283 11.40 -21.75 -6.50
C ARG A 283 10.87 -20.89 -5.37
N ALA A 284 11.77 -20.42 -4.52
CA ALA A 284 11.48 -19.54 -3.41
C ALA A 284 12.49 -18.39 -3.35
N THR A 285 12.04 -17.23 -2.90
CA THR A 285 12.89 -16.05 -2.71
C THR A 285 12.38 -15.16 -1.57
N LEU A 286 13.25 -14.31 -1.06
CA LEU A 286 12.97 -13.31 -0.03
C LEU A 286 12.80 -11.94 -0.67
N TYR A 287 11.72 -11.26 -0.33
CA TYR A 287 11.46 -9.85 -0.65
C TYR A 287 11.47 -9.02 0.62
N ILE A 288 12.01 -7.81 0.56
CA ILE A 288 12.10 -6.88 1.70
C ILE A 288 11.73 -5.46 1.21
N PRO A 289 11.39 -4.51 2.09
CA PRO A 289 11.13 -3.12 1.71
C PRO A 289 12.23 -2.50 0.86
N ASP A 290 11.80 -1.73 -0.14
CA ASP A 290 12.66 -0.71 -0.76
C ASP A 290 12.70 0.55 0.12
N PHE A 291 13.67 1.44 -0.13
CA PHE A 291 13.87 2.69 0.63
C PHE A 291 12.65 3.60 0.67
N VAL A 292 11.83 3.60 -0.40
CA VAL A 292 10.66 4.48 -0.52
C VAL A 292 9.41 3.87 0.15
N GLY A 293 9.46 2.59 0.56
CA GLY A 293 8.34 1.88 1.19
C GLY A 293 7.16 1.54 0.26
N GLU A 294 7.15 2.02 -0.98
CA GLU A 294 6.09 1.73 -1.97
C GLU A 294 6.35 0.46 -2.81
N SER A 295 7.52 -0.15 -2.64
CA SER A 295 7.89 -1.38 -3.33
C SER A 295 8.66 -2.34 -2.42
N LEU A 296 8.69 -3.60 -2.83
CA LEU A 296 9.46 -4.67 -2.23
C LEU A 296 10.53 -5.10 -3.22
N VAL A 297 11.76 -5.29 -2.75
CA VAL A 297 12.90 -5.68 -3.56
C VAL A 297 13.26 -7.14 -3.26
N GLN A 298 13.54 -7.90 -4.30
CA GLN A 298 14.08 -9.25 -4.21
C GLN A 298 15.48 -9.19 -3.57
N ALA A 299 15.59 -9.68 -2.35
CA ALA A 299 16.80 -9.61 -1.53
C ALA A 299 17.75 -10.81 -1.76
N THR A 300 17.22 -11.92 -2.29
CA THR A 300 17.95 -13.18 -2.44
C THR A 300 17.81 -13.74 -3.85
N LEU A 301 18.76 -14.58 -4.24
CA LEU A 301 18.62 -15.47 -5.39
C LEU A 301 17.56 -16.54 -5.08
N TYR A 302 16.92 -17.03 -6.14
CA TYR A 302 15.98 -18.14 -6.04
C TYR A 302 16.64 -19.38 -5.45
N SER A 303 15.94 -20.04 -4.53
CA SER A 303 16.25 -21.39 -4.04
C SER A 303 15.17 -22.35 -4.54
N GLY A 304 15.48 -23.63 -4.75
CA GLY A 304 14.57 -24.60 -5.36
C GLY A 304 15.22 -25.33 -6.54
N ASN A 305 14.43 -26.15 -7.23
CA ASN A 305 14.86 -26.99 -8.36
C ASN A 305 14.41 -26.44 -9.73
N TRP A 306 13.74 -25.28 -9.77
CA TRP A 306 13.30 -24.64 -10.99
C TRP A 306 14.05 -23.33 -11.29
N HIS A 307 14.77 -23.32 -12.41
CA HIS A 307 15.59 -22.20 -12.85
C HIS A 307 15.18 -21.76 -14.26
N LEU A 308 14.52 -20.60 -14.36
CA LEU A 308 14.23 -19.94 -15.63
C LEU A 308 15.35 -18.94 -15.94
N GLY A 309 16.20 -19.28 -16.92
CA GLY A 309 16.90 -18.37 -17.86
C GLY A 309 17.84 -17.27 -17.35
N ASP A 310 17.71 -16.81 -16.11
CA ASP A 310 18.51 -15.73 -15.51
C ASP A 310 18.57 -15.96 -13.99
N GLU A 311 19.43 -16.90 -13.58
CA GLU A 311 19.64 -17.31 -12.18
C GLU A 311 20.19 -16.20 -11.25
N ARG A 312 20.32 -14.94 -11.71
CA ARG A 312 21.32 -14.01 -11.16
C ARG A 312 20.82 -12.68 -10.63
N SER A 313 19.57 -12.27 -10.86
CA SER A 313 19.18 -10.91 -10.49
C SER A 313 18.54 -10.82 -9.10
N VAL A 314 19.37 -10.50 -8.10
CA VAL A 314 18.91 -9.77 -6.91
C VAL A 314 18.50 -8.35 -7.35
N GLY A 315 17.50 -7.74 -6.70
CA GLY A 315 17.12 -6.36 -6.96
C GLY A 315 15.84 -6.15 -7.77
N ARG A 316 15.16 -7.21 -8.22
CA ARG A 316 13.85 -7.08 -8.88
C ARG A 316 12.85 -6.44 -7.92
N ARG A 317 12.10 -5.44 -8.38
CA ARG A 317 11.13 -4.69 -7.57
C ARG A 317 9.70 -5.13 -7.85
N PHE A 318 8.89 -5.17 -6.80
CA PHE A 318 7.47 -5.49 -6.84
C PHE A 318 6.68 -4.42 -6.10
N SER A 319 5.51 -4.06 -6.61
CA SER A 319 4.64 -3.11 -5.91
C SER A 319 4.05 -3.75 -4.65
N VAL A 320 4.01 -3.00 -3.55
CA VAL A 320 3.26 -3.41 -2.33
C VAL A 320 1.75 -3.51 -2.57
N ARG A 321 1.24 -2.93 -3.68
CA ARG A 321 -0.20 -2.85 -3.97
C ARG A 321 -0.72 -4.03 -4.77
N TYR A 322 0.13 -4.71 -5.53
CA TYR A 322 -0.28 -5.71 -6.53
C TYR A 322 0.35 -7.08 -6.28
N GLY A 323 -0.26 -8.12 -6.86
CA GLY A 323 0.19 -9.50 -6.74
C GLY A 323 0.06 -10.09 -5.33
N ILE A 324 0.38 -11.37 -5.21
CA ILE A 324 0.30 -12.11 -3.94
C ILE A 324 1.29 -11.57 -2.90
N ILE A 325 2.49 -11.14 -3.33
CA ILE A 325 3.53 -10.58 -2.45
C ILE A 325 3.00 -9.28 -1.80
N GLY A 326 2.44 -8.36 -2.59
CA GLY A 326 1.84 -7.12 -2.07
C GLY A 326 0.57 -7.36 -1.26
N LYS A 327 -0.24 -8.37 -1.62
CA LYS A 327 -1.40 -8.78 -0.81
C LYS A 327 -0.95 -9.28 0.58
N ALA A 328 0.04 -10.16 0.64
CA ALA A 328 0.60 -10.68 1.89
C ALA A 328 1.18 -9.56 2.76
N TRP A 329 1.88 -8.61 2.14
CA TRP A 329 2.44 -7.45 2.81
C TRP A 329 1.35 -6.61 3.50
N ARG A 330 0.27 -6.27 2.78
CA ARG A 330 -0.80 -5.40 3.29
C ARG A 330 -1.70 -6.07 4.31
N LEU A 331 -2.00 -7.36 4.14
CA LEU A 331 -2.78 -8.14 5.10
C LEU A 331 -1.94 -8.65 6.27
N VAL A 332 -0.61 -8.50 6.20
CA VAL A 332 0.34 -8.91 7.24
C VAL A 332 0.10 -10.39 7.63
N GLY A 333 -0.15 -11.24 6.63
CA GLY A 333 -0.56 -12.63 6.80
C GLY A 333 -0.02 -13.53 5.70
N ALA A 334 0.01 -14.84 5.95
CA ALA A 334 0.33 -15.81 4.92
C ALA A 334 -0.75 -15.76 3.84
N GLN A 335 -0.37 -15.89 2.57
CA GLN A 335 -1.28 -15.90 1.44
C GLN A 335 -1.05 -17.12 0.57
N TYR A 336 -2.11 -17.67 0.02
CA TYR A 336 -2.06 -18.78 -0.91
C TYR A 336 -2.95 -18.54 -2.12
N ASN A 337 -2.40 -18.72 -3.32
CA ASN A 337 -3.15 -18.83 -4.55
C ASN A 337 -2.88 -20.19 -5.18
N SER A 338 -3.87 -21.07 -5.14
CA SER A 338 -3.72 -22.45 -5.57
C SER A 338 -3.69 -22.60 -7.09
N ASN A 339 -4.23 -21.64 -7.83
CA ASN A 339 -4.26 -21.66 -9.28
C ASN A 339 -4.13 -20.25 -9.85
N VAL A 340 -2.95 -19.95 -10.36
CA VAL A 340 -2.74 -18.80 -11.23
C VAL A 340 -2.66 -19.28 -12.67
N GLY A 341 -3.72 -18.99 -13.42
CA GLY A 341 -3.71 -19.20 -14.87
C GLY A 341 -2.71 -18.28 -15.57
N ASN A 342 -2.10 -18.76 -16.65
CA ASN A 342 -1.06 -18.06 -17.41
C ASN A 342 -1.55 -16.93 -18.32
N SER A 343 -2.81 -16.51 -18.23
CA SER A 343 -3.25 -15.34 -19.00
C SER A 343 -2.45 -14.11 -18.58
N CYS A 344 -2.07 -13.27 -19.55
CA CYS A 344 -1.30 -12.05 -19.28
C CYS A 344 -1.94 -11.20 -18.17
N LYS A 345 -3.27 -11.06 -18.16
CA LYS A 345 -4.02 -10.35 -17.10
C LYS A 345 -3.86 -11.00 -15.73
N ASN A 346 -3.89 -12.32 -15.63
CA ASN A 346 -3.72 -13.03 -14.37
C ASN A 346 -2.29 -12.96 -13.85
N LEU A 347 -1.29 -13.04 -14.74
CA LEU A 347 0.11 -12.86 -14.36
C LEU A 347 0.35 -11.45 -13.82
N ILE A 348 -0.15 -10.42 -14.50
CA ILE A 348 -0.04 -9.04 -14.00
C ILE A 348 -0.76 -8.89 -12.66
N ARG A 349 -2.00 -9.38 -12.55
CA ARG A 349 -2.83 -9.16 -11.35
C ARG A 349 -2.38 -9.97 -10.13
N ASN A 350 -2.04 -11.24 -10.33
CA ASN A 350 -1.81 -12.21 -9.26
C ASN A 350 -0.31 -12.47 -9.00
N TRP A 351 0.54 -12.51 -10.04
CA TRP A 351 2.00 -12.58 -9.86
C TRP A 351 2.62 -11.21 -9.65
N GLY A 352 2.00 -10.14 -10.18
CA GLY A 352 2.59 -8.80 -10.16
C GLY A 352 3.59 -8.56 -11.30
N PHE A 353 3.46 -9.30 -12.41
CA PHE A 353 4.29 -9.10 -13.60
C PHE A 353 4.01 -7.75 -14.27
N THR A 354 5.01 -7.22 -14.95
CA THR A 354 4.79 -6.16 -15.94
C THR A 354 4.12 -6.73 -17.19
N ASP A 355 3.54 -5.86 -18.02
CA ASP A 355 2.98 -6.26 -19.32
C ASP A 355 4.04 -6.90 -20.23
N THR A 356 5.29 -6.42 -20.19
CA THR A 356 6.40 -7.00 -20.95
C THR A 356 6.83 -8.36 -20.43
N GLU A 357 6.82 -8.57 -19.11
CA GLU A 357 7.11 -9.86 -18.49
C GLU A 357 6.00 -10.88 -18.71
N ALA A 358 4.73 -10.46 -18.74
CA ALA A 358 3.58 -11.36 -18.86
C ALA A 358 3.31 -11.84 -20.29
N LYS A 359 3.62 -11.03 -21.31
CA LYS A 359 3.37 -11.36 -22.73
C LYS A 359 3.99 -12.68 -23.20
N PRO A 360 5.25 -13.02 -22.88
CA PRO A 360 5.85 -14.28 -23.30
C PRO A 360 5.13 -15.53 -22.78
N PHE A 361 4.48 -15.42 -21.61
CA PHE A 361 3.78 -16.53 -20.95
C PHE A 361 2.28 -16.56 -21.25
N GLY A 362 1.72 -15.47 -21.81
CA GLY A 362 0.28 -15.23 -21.99
C GLY A 362 -0.50 -16.28 -22.79
N ASN A 363 0.20 -17.15 -23.52
CA ASN A 363 -0.36 -18.20 -24.38
C ASN A 363 -0.08 -19.62 -23.88
N ASP A 364 0.66 -19.78 -22.77
CA ASP A 364 0.97 -21.11 -22.24
C ASP A 364 -0.22 -21.62 -21.41
N THR A 365 -0.55 -22.90 -21.57
CA THR A 365 -1.60 -23.59 -20.81
C THR A 365 -1.17 -23.95 -19.39
N ALA A 366 0.13 -23.87 -19.07
CA ALA A 366 0.62 -24.17 -17.74
C ALA A 366 0.00 -23.21 -16.70
N SER A 367 -0.47 -23.74 -15.58
CA SER A 367 -0.87 -22.95 -14.42
C SER A 367 0.21 -23.06 -13.34
N GLY A 368 0.27 -22.10 -12.42
CA GLY A 368 1.15 -22.16 -11.26
C GLY A 368 0.37 -22.07 -9.95
N SER A 369 1.05 -22.38 -8.85
CA SER A 369 0.55 -22.10 -7.50
C SER A 369 1.57 -21.29 -6.70
N LEU A 370 1.07 -20.37 -5.87
CA LEU A 370 1.87 -19.35 -5.21
C LEU A 370 1.58 -19.29 -3.72
N MET A 371 2.60 -19.27 -2.88
CA MET A 371 2.49 -18.97 -1.45
C MET A 371 3.38 -17.79 -1.06
N ALA A 372 2.90 -16.97 -0.13
CA ALA A 372 3.67 -15.88 0.45
C ALA A 372 3.55 -15.92 1.98
N PHE A 373 4.68 -15.83 2.68
CA PHE A 373 4.78 -15.85 4.13
C PHE A 373 5.39 -14.56 4.65
N ILE A 374 4.90 -14.04 5.77
CA ILE A 374 5.39 -12.78 6.35
C ILE A 374 6.32 -13.05 7.51
N VAL A 375 7.54 -12.50 7.42
CA VAL A 375 8.46 -12.36 8.55
C VAL A 375 8.13 -11.04 9.23
N LYS A 376 7.72 -11.09 10.49
CA LYS A 376 7.33 -9.92 11.28
C LYS A 376 8.37 -9.58 12.32
N ASP A 377 8.41 -8.31 12.72
CA ASP A 377 9.00 -7.95 13.99
C ASP A 377 8.11 -8.39 15.18
N SER A 378 8.54 -8.16 16.42
CA SER A 378 7.75 -8.38 17.63
C SER A 378 6.58 -7.40 17.74
N GLY A 379 6.60 -6.29 17.00
CA GLY A 379 5.49 -5.34 16.91
C GLY A 379 4.33 -5.88 16.07
N PRO A 380 3.07 -5.48 16.38
CA PRO A 380 1.88 -6.04 15.75
C PRO A 380 1.72 -5.72 14.25
N LEU A 381 2.41 -4.71 13.71
CA LEU A 381 2.16 -4.16 12.37
C LEU A 381 3.41 -3.93 11.49
N ALA A 382 4.59 -4.40 11.90
CA ALA A 382 5.83 -4.16 11.15
C ALA A 382 6.29 -5.45 10.43
N PRO A 383 5.79 -5.75 9.22
CA PRO A 383 6.40 -6.77 8.39
C PRO A 383 7.82 -6.34 8.01
N LEU A 384 8.77 -7.28 8.09
CA LEU A 384 10.18 -7.07 7.74
C LEU A 384 10.50 -7.63 6.35
N ALA A 385 9.84 -8.73 5.98
CA ALA A 385 10.06 -9.40 4.71
C ALA A 385 8.86 -10.26 4.29
N VAL A 386 8.81 -10.59 3.01
CA VAL A 386 7.93 -11.62 2.44
C VAL A 386 8.80 -12.74 1.90
N ILE A 387 8.59 -13.97 2.38
CA ILE A 387 9.12 -15.17 1.74
C ILE A 387 8.09 -15.63 0.72
N TYR A 388 8.47 -15.68 -0.54
CA TYR A 388 7.61 -16.07 -1.64
C TYR A 388 8.05 -17.43 -2.18
N VAL A 389 7.09 -18.32 -2.40
CA VAL A 389 7.28 -19.66 -2.96
C VAL A 389 6.33 -19.80 -4.14
N GLU A 390 6.85 -20.27 -5.26
CA GLU A 390 6.04 -20.57 -6.44
C GLU A 390 6.40 -21.93 -7.00
N ALA A 391 5.39 -22.63 -7.51
CA ALA A 391 5.52 -23.93 -8.12
C ALA A 391 4.79 -23.99 -9.46
N LEU A 392 5.34 -24.74 -10.41
CA LEU A 392 4.63 -25.12 -11.61
C LEU A 392 3.50 -26.11 -11.27
N GLY A 393 2.39 -26.02 -11.99
CA GLY A 393 1.17 -26.77 -11.75
C GLY A 393 0.22 -26.06 -10.79
N ALA A 394 -1.09 -26.15 -11.06
CA ALA A 394 -2.11 -25.76 -10.10
C ALA A 394 -2.15 -26.77 -8.95
N ASN A 395 -2.52 -26.29 -7.75
CA ASN A 395 -2.79 -27.11 -6.58
C ASN A 395 -1.60 -27.98 -6.13
N THR A 396 -0.36 -27.56 -6.44
CA THR A 396 0.86 -28.32 -6.11
C THR A 396 1.43 -28.00 -4.73
N LEU A 397 1.08 -26.85 -4.16
CA LEU A 397 1.54 -26.40 -2.84
C LEU A 397 0.56 -26.74 -1.68
N HIS A 398 -0.44 -27.60 -1.87
CA HIS A 398 -1.27 -28.07 -0.76
C HIS A 398 -1.62 -29.55 -0.89
N LYS A 399 -1.97 -30.17 0.24
CA LYS A 399 -2.45 -31.54 0.27
C LYS A 399 -3.93 -31.58 -0.16
N LYS A 400 -4.23 -32.32 -1.23
CA LYS A 400 -5.58 -32.42 -1.82
C LYS A 400 -6.67 -32.87 -0.83
N ASP A 401 -6.28 -33.63 0.19
CA ASP A 401 -7.22 -34.15 1.20
C ASP A 401 -7.66 -33.08 2.21
N VAL A 402 -6.90 -31.99 2.34
CA VAL A 402 -7.13 -30.93 3.35
C VAL A 402 -7.90 -29.76 2.75
N LEU A 403 -7.67 -29.47 1.47
CA LEU A 403 -8.36 -28.43 0.74
C LEU A 403 -8.66 -28.98 -0.65
N SER A 404 -9.94 -29.17 -0.98
CA SER A 404 -10.29 -29.59 -2.33
C SER A 404 -10.04 -28.46 -3.34
N ASP A 405 -9.79 -28.79 -4.61
CA ASP A 405 -9.60 -27.82 -5.69
C ASP A 405 -10.79 -26.84 -5.80
N ALA A 406 -12.01 -27.34 -5.58
CA ALA A 406 -13.23 -26.54 -5.58
C ALA A 406 -13.28 -25.59 -4.38
N GLU A 407 -12.92 -26.06 -3.19
CA GLU A 407 -12.80 -25.19 -2.03
C GLU A 407 -11.72 -24.17 -2.25
N ALA A 408 -10.56 -24.51 -2.78
CA ALA A 408 -9.48 -23.58 -3.07
C ALA A 408 -9.89 -22.47 -4.06
N ALA A 409 -10.77 -22.78 -5.02
CA ALA A 409 -11.26 -21.86 -6.03
C ALA A 409 -12.41 -20.95 -5.56
N ASP A 410 -13.28 -21.43 -4.66
CA ASP A 410 -14.50 -20.73 -4.25
C ASP A 410 -14.42 -20.26 -2.79
N GLN A 411 -13.86 -19.06 -2.58
CA GLN A 411 -13.65 -18.54 -1.22
C GLN A 411 -14.00 -17.06 -1.12
N ALA A 412 -15.20 -16.80 -0.59
CA ALA A 412 -15.48 -15.53 0.04
C ALA A 412 -14.47 -15.33 1.20
N PRO A 413 -13.73 -14.20 1.23
CA PRO A 413 -12.82 -13.92 2.32
C PRO A 413 -13.58 -13.78 3.64
N ASP A 414 -12.94 -14.16 4.75
CA ASP A 414 -13.46 -13.93 6.09
C ASP A 414 -13.41 -12.45 6.51
N ILE A 415 -13.75 -12.17 7.77
CA ILE A 415 -13.74 -10.81 8.33
C ILE A 415 -12.35 -10.13 8.27
N ASP A 416 -11.28 -10.91 8.23
CA ASP A 416 -9.89 -10.45 8.15
C ASP A 416 -9.39 -10.35 6.70
N GLY A 417 -10.26 -10.66 5.72
CA GLY A 417 -9.90 -10.66 4.31
C GLY A 417 -9.15 -11.93 3.86
N LEU A 418 -9.10 -12.96 4.70
CA LEU A 418 -8.37 -14.20 4.47
C LEU A 418 -9.30 -15.30 3.94
N THR A 419 -8.77 -16.08 3.01
CA THR A 419 -9.45 -17.22 2.39
C THR A 419 -9.09 -18.51 3.16
N LYS A 420 -9.86 -19.61 3.05
CA LYS A 420 -9.46 -20.91 3.63
C LYS A 420 -8.08 -21.38 3.13
N ALA A 421 -7.72 -21.06 1.89
CA ALA A 421 -6.40 -21.31 1.31
C ALA A 421 -5.30 -20.54 2.06
N ASP A 422 -5.56 -19.27 2.41
CA ASP A 422 -4.67 -18.47 3.24
C ASP A 422 -4.53 -19.07 4.65
N HIS A 423 -5.64 -19.53 5.24
CA HIS A 423 -5.62 -20.25 6.53
C HIS A 423 -4.81 -21.55 6.46
N TYR A 424 -4.89 -22.29 5.35
CA TYR A 424 -4.07 -23.47 5.14
C TYR A 424 -2.58 -23.11 5.18
N ALA A 425 -2.15 -22.15 4.36
CA ALA A 425 -0.75 -21.72 4.34
C ALA A 425 -0.29 -21.21 5.71
N ALA A 426 -1.14 -20.48 6.44
CA ALA A 426 -0.83 -19.98 7.76
C ALA A 426 -0.68 -21.09 8.82
N ARG A 427 -1.63 -22.03 8.89
CA ARG A 427 -1.73 -23.03 9.97
C ARG A 427 -0.88 -24.26 9.72
N HIS A 428 -0.83 -24.73 8.49
CA HIS A 428 -0.19 -25.99 8.14
C HIS A 428 1.26 -25.81 7.75
N ILE A 429 1.60 -24.73 7.02
CA ILE A 429 2.98 -24.50 6.60
C ILE A 429 3.68 -23.51 7.52
N TRP A 430 3.17 -22.27 7.62
CA TRP A 430 3.89 -21.19 8.28
C TRP A 430 3.99 -21.35 9.80
N ALA A 431 2.97 -21.87 10.47
CA ALA A 431 2.98 -22.08 11.92
C ALA A 431 4.10 -23.06 12.36
N GLN A 432 4.50 -24.00 11.50
CA GLN A 432 5.60 -24.92 11.80
C GLN A 432 6.99 -24.25 11.68
N VAL A 433 7.08 -23.12 10.98
CA VAL A 433 8.35 -22.50 10.61
C VAL A 433 8.60 -21.20 11.38
N LYS A 434 7.57 -20.36 11.55
CA LYS A 434 7.68 -18.97 12.01
C LYS A 434 8.42 -18.78 13.34
N ASP A 435 8.33 -19.75 14.24
CA ASP A 435 8.90 -19.69 15.60
C ASP A 435 10.26 -20.42 15.70
N LYS A 436 10.79 -20.92 14.57
CA LYS A 436 12.09 -21.61 14.55
C LYS A 436 13.26 -20.64 14.66
N ARG A 437 14.38 -21.13 15.18
CA ARG A 437 15.63 -20.39 15.35
C ARG A 437 16.18 -19.79 14.03
N SER A 438 15.95 -20.45 12.90
CA SER A 438 16.34 -19.96 11.57
C SER A 438 15.62 -18.66 11.22
N VAL A 439 14.31 -18.56 11.49
CA VAL A 439 13.50 -17.36 11.25
C VAL A 439 13.95 -16.22 12.17
N GLU A 440 14.23 -16.51 13.44
CA GLU A 440 14.75 -15.49 14.36
C GLU A 440 16.12 -14.94 13.91
N ARG A 441 17.03 -15.79 13.41
CA ARG A 441 18.30 -15.34 12.84
C ARG A 441 18.10 -14.50 11.57
N LEU A 442 17.14 -14.87 10.72
CA LEU A 442 16.79 -14.09 9.53
C LEU A 442 16.23 -12.72 9.95
N LYS A 443 15.31 -12.69 10.90
CA LYS A 443 14.74 -11.47 11.49
C LYS A 443 15.84 -10.53 12.02
N GLN A 444 16.79 -11.04 12.79
CA GLN A 444 17.90 -10.24 13.28
C GLN A 444 18.77 -9.65 12.16
N ALA A 445 19.01 -10.41 11.08
CA ALA A 445 19.72 -9.91 9.91
C ALA A 445 18.92 -8.82 9.18
N LEU A 446 17.59 -8.98 9.07
CA LEU A 446 16.69 -8.00 8.47
C LEU A 446 16.65 -6.69 9.27
N LEU A 447 16.57 -6.76 10.61
CA LEU A 447 16.58 -5.57 11.48
C LEU A 447 17.90 -4.80 11.39
N ARG A 448 19.05 -5.50 11.31
CA ARG A 448 20.35 -4.87 11.08
C ARG A 448 20.41 -4.20 9.72
N LEU A 449 19.89 -4.87 8.69
CA LEU A 449 19.83 -4.31 7.34
C LEU A 449 18.92 -3.07 7.28
N GLN A 450 17.75 -3.12 7.94
CA GLN A 450 16.83 -2.00 8.07
C GLN A 450 17.50 -0.78 8.72
N ALA A 451 18.29 -1.01 9.78
CA ALA A 451 19.04 0.05 10.45
C ALA A 451 20.13 0.67 9.54
N VAL A 452 20.82 -0.15 8.74
CA VAL A 452 21.84 0.33 7.78
C VAL A 452 21.21 1.14 6.65
N LEU A 453 20.10 0.66 6.11
CA LEU A 453 19.43 1.27 4.97
C LEU A 453 18.45 2.37 5.38
N ARG A 454 18.27 2.61 6.68
CA ARG A 454 17.39 3.66 7.22
C ARG A 454 16.00 3.63 6.58
N TRP A 455 15.44 2.43 6.37
CA TRP A 455 14.17 2.27 5.62
C TRP A 455 12.97 3.02 6.21
N ASN A 456 13.06 3.44 7.47
CA ASN A 456 12.01 4.18 8.16
C ASN A 456 12.33 5.67 8.32
N ASP A 457 13.56 6.09 8.04
CA ASP A 457 13.88 7.51 8.06
C ASP A 457 13.24 8.11 6.82
N LYS A 458 12.31 9.04 7.02
CA LYS A 458 11.93 9.94 5.93
C LYS A 458 13.24 10.54 5.42
N ILE A 459 13.41 10.60 4.10
CA ILE A 459 14.45 11.43 3.50
C ILE A 459 14.05 12.88 3.83
N GLU A 460 14.36 13.32 5.03
CA GLU A 460 14.34 14.72 5.39
C GLU A 460 15.59 15.30 4.75
N GLY A 461 15.45 15.82 3.53
CA GLY A 461 16.50 16.66 2.96
C GLY A 461 16.85 17.74 3.99
N GLY A 462 18.11 18.17 4.06
CA GLY A 462 18.55 19.27 4.94
C GLY A 462 17.80 20.60 4.73
N THR A 463 16.87 20.65 3.76
CA THR A 463 15.98 21.76 3.43
C THR A 463 14.48 21.43 3.58
N GLY A 464 14.11 20.23 4.01
CA GLY A 464 12.70 19.82 4.14
C GLY A 464 11.89 19.92 2.83
N ARG A 465 12.53 19.62 1.70
CA ARG A 465 11.89 19.52 0.38
C ARG A 465 12.02 18.11 -0.18
#